data_AF-A0A959HA09-F1
#
_entry.id   AF-A0A959HA09-F1
#
_cell.length_a   1.000
_cell.length_b   1.000
_cell.length_c   1.000
_cell.angle_alpha   90.00
_cell.angle_beta   90.00
_cell.angle_gamma   90.00
#
_symmetry.space_group_name_H-M   'P 1'
#
loop_
_entity.id
_entity.type
_entity.pdbx_description
1 polymer ?
#
loop_
_entity_poly.entity_id
_entity_poly.type
_entity_poly.pdbx_seq_one_letter_code
_entity_poly.pdbx_strand_id
1 'polypeptide(L)' 'MQITKTVNIFEGAVPITQNGAYEFVVTAFGPGTGNTGVDKVNFVVE' A
#
# COMPACT_ATOMS: atom_id res chain seq x y z
N MET A 1 -26.62 0.61 0.07
CA MET A 1 -25.17 0.82 0.05
C MET A 1 -24.65 0.35 1.40
N GLN A 2 -24.06 -0.85 1.48
CA GLN A 2 -23.61 -1.42 2.75
C GLN A 2 -22.17 -0.94 3.01
N ILE A 3 -22.01 0.01 3.93
CA ILE A 3 -20.69 0.42 4.40
C ILE A 3 -20.23 -0.64 5.40
N THR A 4 -19.36 -1.54 4.97
CA THR A 4 -18.67 -2.46 5.89
C THR A 4 -17.61 -1.69 6.64
N LYS A 5 -17.64 -1.74 7.98
CA LYS A 5 -16.64 -1.15 8.89
C LYS A 5 -15.26 -1.83 8.82
N THR A 6 -15.06 -2.71 7.85
CA THR A 6 -13.84 -3.50 7.66
C THR A 6 -12.83 -2.64 6.90
N VAL A 7 -11.75 -2.28 7.57
CA VAL A 7 -10.59 -1.65 6.92
C VAL A 7 -9.82 -2.74 6.19
N ASN A 8 -9.51 -2.52 4.91
CA ASN A 8 -8.61 -3.41 4.18
C ASN A 8 -7.18 -3.11 4.62
N ILE A 9 -6.67 -3.88 5.58
CA ILE A 9 -5.30 -3.79 6.05
C ILE A 9 -4.47 -4.81 5.28
N PHE A 10 -3.35 -4.35 4.71
CA PHE A 10 -2.38 -5.19 4.02
C PHE A 10 -1.07 -5.13 4.79
N GLU A 11 -0.49 -6.29 5.06
CA GLU A 11 0.79 -6.41 5.78
C GLU A 11 1.80 -7.11 4.87
N GLY A 12 3.05 -6.66 4.94
CA GLY A 12 4.16 -7.23 4.20
C GLY A 12 5.48 -6.91 4.87
N ALA A 13 6.44 -7.82 4.77
CA ALA A 13 7.81 -7.61 5.21
C ALA A 13 8.72 -7.46 3.99
N VAL A 14 9.53 -6.42 3.98
CA VAL A 14 10.58 -6.23 2.98
C VAL A 14 11.93 -6.13 3.69
N PRO A 15 12.90 -6.99 3.36
CA PRO A 15 14.21 -6.98 3.98
C PRO A 15 15.00 -5.77 3.49
N ILE A 16 14.97 -4.67 4.24
CA ILE A 16 15.78 -3.48 3.98
C ILE A 16 17.04 -3.57 4.84
N THR A 17 18.20 -3.61 4.18
CA THR A 17 19.51 -3.77 4.84
C THR A 17 20.40 -2.54 4.71
N GLN A 18 19.93 -1.52 3.98
CA GLN A 18 20.66 -0.30 3.70
C GLN A 18 19.90 0.91 4.25
N ASN A 19 20.65 1.89 4.74
CA ASN A 19 20.09 3.18 5.15
C ASN A 19 19.69 3.98 3.91
N GLY A 20 18.62 4.75 4.01
CA GLY A 20 18.14 5.58 2.91
C GLY A 20 16.68 6.00 3.05
N ALA A 21 16.25 6.83 2.10
CA ALA A 21 14.85 7.21 1.92
C ALA A 21 14.16 6.25 0.96
N TYR A 22 12.97 5.80 1.31
CA TYR A 22 12.19 4.81 0.57
C TYR A 22 10.74 5.26 0.39
N GLU A 23 10.15 4.93 -0.78
CA GLU A 23 8.71 5.08 -1.06
C GLU A 23 8.10 3.69 -1.30
N PHE A 24 7.09 3.32 -0.53
CA PHE A 24 6.19 2.22 -0.84
C PHE A 24 5.01 2.73 -1.65
N VAL A 25 4.74 2.10 -2.78
CA VAL A 25 3.56 2.38 -3.61
C VAL A 25 2.70 1.13 -3.69
N VAL A 26 1.49 1.20 -3.13
CA VAL A 26 0.50 0.12 -3.19
C VAL A 26 -0.52 0.45 -4.26
N THR A 27 -0.67 -0.44 -5.25
CA THR A 27 -1.63 -0.28 -6.33
C THR A 27 -2.68 -1.38 -6.25
N ALA A 28 -3.95 -1.00 -6.15
CA ALA A 28 -5.09 -1.92 -6.17
C ALA A 28 -5.84 -1.79 -7.49
N PHE A 29 -5.90 -2.86 -8.27
CA PHE A 29 -6.63 -2.92 -9.54
C PHE A 29 -7.92 -3.75 -9.39
N GLY A 30 -9.06 -3.16 -9.71
CA GLY A 30 -10.36 -3.83 -9.75
C GLY A 30 -10.71 -4.30 -11.17
N PRO A 31 -10.56 -5.59 -11.53
CA PRO A 31 -10.79 -6.05 -12.91
C PRO A 31 -12.23 -5.90 -13.39
N GLY A 32 -13.21 -5.90 -12.48
CA GLY A 32 -14.63 -5.74 -12.81
C GLY A 32 -15.09 -4.31 -13.08
N THR A 33 -14.34 -3.30 -12.59
CA THR A 33 -14.70 -1.88 -12.75
C THR A 33 -13.66 -1.09 -13.53
N GLY A 34 -12.45 -1.63 -13.72
CA GLY A 34 -11.32 -0.93 -14.31
C GLY A 34 -10.69 0.13 -13.38
N ASN A 35 -11.23 0.31 -12.17
CA ASN A 35 -10.73 1.31 -11.24
C ASN A 35 -9.38 0.89 -10.67
N THR A 36 -8.48 1.87 -10.55
CA THR A 36 -7.19 1.72 -9.90
C THR A 36 -7.11 2.68 -8.71
N GLY A 37 -6.82 2.15 -7.53
CA GLY A 37 -6.46 2.93 -6.35
C GLY A 37 -4.95 2.88 -6.14
N VAL A 38 -4.36 4.01 -5.73
CA VAL A 38 -2.93 4.10 -5.40
C VAL A 38 -2.80 4.71 -4.01
N ASP A 39 -2.01 4.06 -3.16
CA ASP A 39 -1.58 4.58 -1.86
C ASP A 39 -0.05 4.64 -1.79
N LYS A 40 0.48 5.62 -1.05
CA LYS A 40 1.91 5.90 -0.98
C LYS A 40 2.37 6.18 0.44
N VAL A 41 3.46 5.51 0.84
CA VAL A 41 4.08 5.71 2.15
C VAL A 41 5.56 6.02 1.95
N ASN A 42 6.01 7.15 2.50
CA ASN A 42 7.42 7.57 2.47
C ASN A 42 8.04 7.41 3.86
N PHE A 43 9.23 6.83 3.94
CA PHE A 43 9.94 6.59 5.21
C PHE A 43 11.46 6.62 5.03
N VAL A 44 12.18 6.77 6.13
CA VAL A 44 13.65 6.79 6.17
C VAL A 44 14.14 5.66 7.07
N VAL A 45 15.19 4.96 6.62
CA VAL A 45 15.94 3.96 7.38
C VAL A 45 17.29 4.57 7.74
N GLU A 46 17.62 4.62 9.03
CA GLU A 46 18.87 5.14 9.61
C GLU A 46 19.66 4.07 10.37
#